data_AF-A0A315EB80-F1
#
_entry.id   AF-A0A315EB80-F1
#
_cell.length_a   1.000
_cell.length_b   1.000
_cell.length_c   1.000
_cell.angle_alpha   90.00
_cell.angle_beta   90.00
_cell.angle_gamma   90.00
#
_symmetry.space_group_name_H-M   'P 1'
#
loop_
_entity.id
_entity.type
_entity.pdbx_description
1 polymer ?
#
loop_
_entity_poly.entity_id
_entity_poly.type
_entity_poly.pdbx_seq_one_letter_code
_entity_poly.pdbx_strand_id
1 'polypeptide(L)'
;MSDPTISSTHTAAPGAPEEPLYVAAFPKDDAFWRVDWFGEVAYPDRYTRRTHPSVQVYLSKVTDLGFRANPQALLNPHSTAPAKAQTRVWVSVGTLMVLRIDDIWHRQKLHLSPEYTRETFKKLWVGRTTTDFIKAGLNPDKAGFLIPIPEHPWHMNATHSYCLMAKLPDGRRLIVPCIELIRFYFGSSEVDPEFGTGV
;
A
#
# COMPACT_ATOMS: atom_id res chain seq x y z
N MET A 1 46.97 -8.18 -19.31
CA MET A 1 46.92 -6.71 -19.14
C MET A 1 46.05 -6.18 -20.28
N SER A 2 44.86 -5.63 -20.10
CA SER A 2 44.12 -5.21 -18.90
C SER A 2 42.65 -4.96 -19.30
N ASP A 3 41.73 -5.36 -18.42
CA ASP A 3 40.31 -5.02 -18.22
C ASP A 3 39.23 -4.98 -19.33
N PRO A 4 38.01 -5.50 -19.02
CA PRO A 4 36.80 -5.40 -19.83
C PRO A 4 35.98 -4.14 -19.49
N THR A 5 35.25 -3.61 -20.46
CA THR A 5 34.30 -2.50 -20.24
C THR A 5 32.91 -3.05 -19.93
N ILE A 6 32.40 -2.69 -18.75
CA ILE A 6 31.01 -2.86 -18.30
C ILE A 6 30.13 -1.73 -18.88
N SER A 7 28.85 -2.06 -19.10
CA SER A 7 27.66 -1.18 -19.06
C SER A 7 27.07 -0.68 -20.38
N SER A 8 25.80 -1.04 -20.63
CA SER A 8 24.69 -0.09 -20.46
C SER A 8 23.35 -0.85 -20.58
N THR A 9 22.60 -1.05 -19.50
CA THR A 9 21.49 -0.16 -19.06
C THR A 9 20.48 0.16 -20.16
N HIS A 10 19.25 -0.35 -19.96
CA HIS A 10 18.03 0.18 -20.57
C HIS A 10 17.95 1.69 -20.28
N THR A 11 18.40 2.49 -21.25
CA THR A 11 18.26 3.94 -21.20
C THR A 11 16.92 4.25 -21.84
N ALA A 12 15.88 4.45 -21.01
CA ALA A 12 14.71 5.18 -21.47
C ALA A 12 15.18 6.54 -22.01
N ALA A 13 14.67 6.93 -23.18
CA ALA A 13 15.04 8.19 -23.81
C ALA A 13 14.78 9.37 -22.84
N PRO A 14 15.75 10.28 -22.64
CA PRO A 14 15.56 11.43 -21.76
C PRO A 14 14.53 12.39 -22.39
N GLY A 15 13.37 12.53 -21.75
CA GLY A 15 12.41 13.61 -22.06
C GLY A 15 11.01 13.19 -22.53
N ALA A 16 10.67 11.90 -22.60
CA ALA A 16 9.26 11.52 -22.66
C ALA A 16 8.67 11.61 -21.23
N PRO A 17 7.57 12.35 -20.99
CA PRO A 17 6.90 12.27 -19.70
C PRO A 17 6.41 10.84 -19.53
N GLU A 18 6.86 10.15 -18.48
CA GLU A 18 6.22 8.90 -18.06
C GLU A 18 4.74 9.18 -17.90
N GLU A 19 3.89 8.44 -18.63
CA GLU A 19 2.46 8.62 -18.48
C GLU A 19 2.09 8.32 -17.03
N PRO A 20 1.31 9.22 -16.37
CA PRO A 20 0.94 9.01 -14.99
C PRO A 20 0.11 7.74 -14.87
N LEU A 21 0.44 6.91 -13.87
CA LEU A 21 -0.27 5.66 -13.56
C LEU A 21 -1.78 5.92 -13.48
N TYR A 22 -2.57 5.03 -14.10
CA TYR A 22 -4.01 5.18 -14.26
C TYR A 22 -4.77 3.96 -13.71
N VAL A 23 -5.82 4.21 -12.92
CA VAL A 23 -6.71 3.16 -12.38
C VAL A 23 -8.16 3.56 -12.59
N ALA A 24 -8.81 2.92 -13.57
CA ALA A 24 -10.19 3.23 -13.97
C ALA A 24 -11.24 3.06 -12.84
N ALA A 25 -10.96 2.19 -11.86
CA ALA A 25 -11.86 1.97 -10.74
C ALA A 25 -11.93 3.15 -9.76
N PHE A 26 -10.95 4.07 -9.79
CA PHE A 26 -10.89 5.19 -8.86
C PHE A 26 -11.87 6.30 -9.26
N PRO A 27 -12.24 7.19 -8.32
CA PRO A 27 -13.11 8.31 -8.62
C PRO A 27 -12.55 9.22 -9.73
N LYS A 28 -13.44 9.62 -10.64
CA LYS A 28 -13.13 10.49 -11.80
C LYS A 28 -13.35 11.98 -11.52
N ASP A 29 -13.74 12.34 -10.31
CA ASP A 29 -14.07 13.71 -9.94
C ASP A 29 -12.81 14.57 -9.71
N ASP A 30 -13.04 15.85 -9.43
CA ASP A 30 -11.98 16.83 -9.21
C ASP A 30 -11.38 16.78 -7.79
N ALA A 31 -11.77 15.81 -6.97
CA ALA A 31 -11.20 15.66 -5.64
C ALA A 31 -9.85 14.93 -5.68
N PHE A 32 -9.10 15.08 -4.59
CA PHE A 32 -7.93 14.26 -4.29
C PHE A 32 -8.36 13.12 -3.39
N TRP A 33 -7.94 11.91 -3.71
CA TRP A 33 -8.31 10.69 -3.02
C TRP A 33 -7.06 10.00 -2.49
N ARG A 34 -7.00 9.82 -1.18
CA ARG A 34 -5.94 9.07 -0.50
C ARG A 34 -6.31 7.60 -0.46
N VAL A 35 -5.35 6.73 -0.77
CA VAL A 35 -5.46 5.30 -0.47
C VAL A 35 -5.29 5.10 1.02
N ASP A 36 -6.37 4.76 1.70
CA ASP A 36 -6.40 4.68 3.15
C ASP A 36 -5.96 3.33 3.68
N TRP A 37 -6.45 2.26 3.06
CA TRP A 37 -6.21 0.88 3.50
C TRP A 37 -6.65 -0.13 2.44
N PHE A 38 -6.19 -1.37 2.60
CA PHE A 38 -6.66 -2.51 1.81
C PHE A 38 -7.53 -3.47 2.63
N GLY A 39 -8.65 -3.86 2.05
CA GLY A 39 -9.63 -4.75 2.66
C GLY A 39 -9.49 -6.21 2.26
N GLU A 40 -10.65 -6.83 2.12
CA GLU A 40 -10.78 -8.23 1.75
C GLU A 40 -10.40 -8.49 0.29
N VAL A 41 -10.01 -9.73 0.01
CA VAL A 41 -9.86 -10.26 -1.34
C VAL A 41 -11.09 -11.08 -1.67
N ALA A 42 -11.75 -10.77 -2.78
CA ALA A 42 -12.98 -11.44 -3.21
C ALA A 42 -13.11 -11.47 -4.73
N TYR A 43 -14.20 -12.09 -5.20
CA TYR A 43 -14.64 -12.08 -6.59
C TYR A 43 -15.96 -11.29 -6.67
N PRO A 44 -15.91 -9.95 -6.65
CA PRO A 44 -17.09 -9.09 -6.48
C PRO A 44 -18.08 -9.22 -7.64
N ASP A 45 -17.60 -9.43 -8.86
CA ASP A 45 -18.46 -9.76 -10.00
C ASP A 45 -18.71 -11.27 -10.07
N ARG A 46 -19.96 -11.65 -9.79
CA ARG A 46 -20.41 -13.04 -9.78
C ARG A 46 -20.61 -13.63 -11.17
N TYR A 47 -20.74 -12.80 -12.21
CA TYR A 47 -20.96 -13.23 -13.59
C TYR A 47 -19.63 -13.49 -14.31
N THR A 48 -18.56 -12.79 -13.94
CA THR A 48 -17.20 -12.96 -14.50
C THR A 48 -16.27 -13.79 -13.61
N ARG A 49 -16.84 -14.66 -12.74
CA ARG A 49 -16.23 -15.60 -11.77
C ARG A 49 -14.97 -16.38 -12.20
N ARG A 50 -14.52 -16.27 -13.45
CA ARG A 50 -13.47 -17.07 -14.07
C ARG A 50 -12.14 -16.37 -14.29
N THR A 51 -12.01 -15.05 -14.13
CA THR A 51 -10.77 -14.40 -14.61
C THR A 51 -9.81 -14.04 -13.48
N HIS A 52 -10.12 -13.13 -12.54
CA HIS A 52 -9.11 -12.71 -11.55
C HIS A 52 -9.68 -12.29 -10.18
N PRO A 53 -8.98 -12.60 -9.06
CA PRO A 53 -9.34 -12.07 -7.75
C PRO A 53 -9.20 -10.55 -7.71
N SER A 54 -10.01 -9.91 -6.88
CA SER A 54 -9.98 -8.46 -6.64
C SER A 54 -9.75 -8.16 -5.17
N VAL A 55 -9.11 -7.03 -4.89
CA VAL A 55 -8.91 -6.49 -3.54
C VAL A 55 -9.76 -5.24 -3.36
N GLN A 56 -10.36 -5.09 -2.18
CA GLN A 56 -11.08 -3.89 -1.83
C GLN A 56 -10.09 -2.80 -1.40
N VAL A 57 -10.22 -1.61 -1.96
CA VAL A 57 -9.41 -0.44 -1.62
C VAL A 57 -10.31 0.60 -0.95
N TYR A 58 -9.88 1.10 0.20
CA TYR A 58 -10.55 2.17 0.93
C TYR A 58 -9.92 3.50 0.55
N LEU A 59 -10.76 4.47 0.21
CA LEU A 59 -10.34 5.79 -0.24
C LEU A 59 -11.02 6.87 0.60
N SER A 60 -10.26 7.86 1.04
CA SER A 60 -10.83 9.10 1.58
C SER A 60 -10.50 10.29 0.73
N LYS A 61 -11.46 11.21 0.63
CA LYS A 61 -11.23 12.52 0.03
C LYS A 61 -10.29 13.33 0.92
N VAL A 62 -9.21 13.85 0.35
CA VAL A 62 -8.30 14.79 1.03
C VAL A 62 -9.00 16.13 1.18
N THR A 63 -9.01 16.65 2.41
CA THR A 63 -9.64 17.92 2.78
C THR A 63 -8.60 19.01 3.05
N ASP A 64 -7.40 18.65 3.49
CA ASP A 64 -6.31 19.61 3.71
C ASP A 64 -5.44 19.73 2.46
N LEU A 65 -5.70 20.74 1.62
CA LEU A 65 -4.92 21.01 0.40
C LEU A 65 -3.49 21.53 0.67
N GLY A 66 -3.12 21.79 1.94
CA GLY A 66 -1.76 22.13 2.35
C GLY A 66 -0.73 21.05 2.00
N PHE A 67 -1.17 19.81 1.77
CA PHE A 67 -0.31 18.72 1.32
C PHE A 67 0.48 19.04 0.05
N ARG A 68 -0.05 19.91 -0.82
CA ARG A 68 0.62 20.32 -2.06
C ARG A 68 1.91 21.10 -1.81
N ALA A 69 1.98 21.82 -0.69
CA ALA A 69 3.18 22.51 -0.25
C ALA A 69 4.03 21.63 0.67
N ASN A 70 3.40 20.84 1.53
CA ASN A 70 4.07 19.94 2.46
C ASN A 70 3.29 18.61 2.61
N PRO A 71 3.74 17.51 1.98
CA PRO A 71 3.06 16.21 2.07
C PRO A 71 2.85 15.69 3.50
N GLN A 72 3.65 16.13 4.47
CA GLN A 72 3.50 15.74 5.88
C GLN A 72 2.15 16.16 6.49
N ALA A 73 1.46 17.15 5.89
CA ALA A 73 0.10 17.51 6.30
C ALA A 73 -0.86 16.30 6.26
N LEU A 74 -0.61 15.32 5.38
CA LEU A 74 -1.42 14.10 5.24
C LEU A 74 -1.27 13.12 6.41
N LEU A 75 -0.28 13.31 7.29
CA LEU A 75 -0.17 12.53 8.53
C LEU A 75 -1.17 12.98 9.60
N ASN A 76 -1.78 14.15 9.44
CA ASN A 76 -2.84 14.58 10.35
C ASN A 76 -4.11 13.75 10.09
N PRO A 77 -4.72 13.11 11.10
CA PRO A 77 -5.99 12.39 10.99
C PRO A 77 -7.15 13.20 10.39
N HIS A 78 -7.08 14.54 10.46
CA HIS A 78 -8.09 15.46 9.93
C HIS A 78 -7.79 15.96 8.51
N SER A 79 -6.71 15.47 7.89
CA SER A 79 -6.34 15.82 6.51
C SER A 79 -7.26 15.19 5.46
N THR A 80 -8.11 14.25 5.87
CA THR A 80 -9.09 13.57 5.03
C THR A 80 -10.50 13.64 5.62
N ALA A 81 -11.49 13.39 4.76
CA ALA A 81 -12.86 13.14 5.20
C ALA A 81 -12.91 12.00 6.24
N PRO A 82 -13.87 12.03 7.19
CA PRO A 82 -13.94 11.03 8.25
C PRO A 82 -14.24 9.64 7.69
N ALA A 83 -13.84 8.58 8.42
CA ALA A 83 -13.98 7.19 7.98
C ALA A 83 -15.39 6.82 7.49
N LYS A 84 -16.46 7.37 8.08
CA LYS A 84 -17.85 7.14 7.63
C LYS A 84 -18.14 7.58 6.18
N ALA A 85 -17.31 8.47 5.63
CA ALA A 85 -17.40 8.99 4.27
C ALA A 85 -16.40 8.33 3.31
N GLN A 86 -15.68 7.29 3.74
CA GLN A 86 -14.78 6.54 2.87
C GLN A 86 -15.54 5.91 1.71
N THR A 87 -14.96 6.03 0.53
CA THR A 87 -15.38 5.29 -0.66
C THR A 87 -14.63 3.97 -0.73
N ARG A 88 -15.28 2.94 -1.27
CA ARG A 88 -14.69 1.61 -1.45
C ARG A 88 -14.75 1.24 -2.92
N VAL A 89 -13.63 0.82 -3.48
CA VAL A 89 -13.54 0.36 -4.86
C VAL A 89 -12.92 -1.03 -4.90
N TRP A 90 -13.30 -1.83 -5.89
CA TRP A 90 -12.66 -3.11 -6.15
C TRP A 90 -11.69 -2.94 -7.30
N VAL A 91 -10.46 -3.43 -7.12
CA VAL A 91 -9.44 -3.46 -8.18
C VAL A 91 -8.91 -4.89 -8.33
N SER A 92 -8.43 -5.23 -9.52
CA SER A 92 -7.73 -6.50 -9.73
C SER A 92 -6.54 -6.59 -8.77
N VAL A 93 -6.24 -7.79 -8.28
CA VAL A 93 -5.02 -8.02 -7.48
C VAL A 93 -3.76 -7.59 -8.25
N GLY A 94 -3.74 -7.70 -9.59
CA GLY A 94 -2.62 -7.21 -10.41
C GLY A 94 -2.39 -5.69 -10.32
N THR A 95 -3.43 -4.92 -9.99
CA THR A 95 -3.30 -3.47 -9.77
C THR A 95 -2.50 -3.14 -8.50
N LEU A 96 -2.33 -4.09 -7.56
CA LEU A 96 -1.52 -3.85 -6.36
C LEU A 96 -0.09 -3.44 -6.68
N MET A 97 0.48 -3.88 -7.82
CA MET A 97 1.85 -3.53 -8.22
C MET A 97 2.11 -2.02 -8.26
N VAL A 98 1.06 -1.21 -8.48
CA VAL A 98 1.14 0.25 -8.63
C VAL A 98 0.38 1.01 -7.55
N LEU A 99 -0.24 0.32 -6.59
CA LEU A 99 -1.02 0.94 -5.50
C LEU A 99 -0.26 0.84 -4.18
N ARG A 100 -0.11 1.95 -3.48
CA ARG A 100 0.44 1.99 -2.12
C ARG A 100 -0.54 2.68 -1.17
N ILE A 101 -0.58 2.23 0.08
CA ILE A 101 -1.20 3.02 1.15
C ILE A 101 -0.56 4.42 1.20
N ASP A 102 -1.39 5.43 1.39
CA ASP A 102 -1.10 6.87 1.40
C ASP A 102 -0.88 7.55 0.05
N ASP A 103 -0.92 6.80 -1.07
CA ASP A 103 -0.90 7.42 -2.39
C ASP A 103 -2.10 8.35 -2.57
N ILE A 104 -1.86 9.49 -3.21
CA ILE A 104 -2.88 10.45 -3.58
C ILE A 104 -3.17 10.32 -5.06
N TRP A 105 -4.44 10.12 -5.39
CA TRP A 105 -4.97 9.98 -6.73
C TRP A 105 -5.92 11.13 -7.05
N HIS A 106 -5.93 11.56 -8.30
CA HIS A 106 -6.80 12.62 -8.77
C HIS A 106 -7.25 12.31 -10.20
N ARG A 107 -8.57 12.35 -10.45
CA ARG A 107 -9.14 12.00 -11.77
C ARG A 107 -8.57 10.68 -12.31
N GLN A 108 -8.60 9.63 -11.48
CA GLN A 108 -8.08 8.28 -11.78
C GLN A 108 -6.57 8.16 -12.04
N LYS A 109 -5.80 9.24 -11.89
CA LYS A 109 -4.35 9.25 -12.11
C LYS A 109 -3.60 9.41 -10.78
N LEU A 110 -2.45 8.77 -10.66
CA LEU A 110 -1.56 9.00 -9.54
C LEU A 110 -1.12 10.46 -9.54
N HIS A 111 -1.36 11.17 -8.44
CA HIS A 111 -1.01 12.57 -8.27
C HIS A 111 0.27 12.71 -7.44
N LEU A 112 0.38 11.95 -6.35
CA LEU A 112 1.50 12.02 -5.43
C LEU A 112 1.65 10.70 -4.68
N SER A 113 2.89 10.23 -4.52
CA SER A 113 3.25 9.12 -3.63
C SER A 113 4.18 9.64 -2.54
N PRO A 114 3.66 10.09 -1.39
CA PRO A 114 4.47 10.68 -0.35
C PRO A 114 5.48 9.68 0.25
N GLU A 115 6.71 10.14 0.44
CA GLU A 115 7.67 9.47 1.32
C GLU A 115 7.65 10.15 2.68
N TYR A 116 7.09 9.46 3.69
CA TYR A 116 7.11 9.93 5.07
C TYR A 116 8.38 9.44 5.79
N THR A 117 8.23 8.90 6.99
CA THR A 117 9.33 8.41 7.80
C THR A 117 9.91 7.11 7.24
N ARG A 118 11.24 7.06 7.15
CA ARG A 118 11.99 5.82 6.92
C ARG A 118 12.69 5.41 8.21
N GLU A 119 12.35 4.24 8.71
CA GLU A 119 12.98 3.65 9.90
C GLU A 119 13.63 2.31 9.55
N THR A 120 14.75 1.99 10.21
CA THR A 120 15.44 0.69 10.07
C THR A 120 15.45 -0.03 11.40
N PHE A 121 14.76 -1.16 11.47
CA PHE A 121 14.70 -2.02 12.66
C PHE A 121 15.89 -2.99 12.66
N LYS A 122 16.92 -2.68 13.46
CA LYS A 122 18.07 -3.57 13.64
C LYS A 122 17.67 -4.80 14.47
N LYS A 123 18.25 -5.96 14.15
CA LYS A 123 18.02 -7.23 14.86
C LYS A 123 16.54 -7.68 14.87
N LEU A 124 15.79 -7.30 13.84
CA LEU A 124 14.44 -7.82 13.63
C LEU A 124 14.55 -9.26 13.12
N TRP A 125 14.13 -10.23 13.95
CA TRP A 125 13.98 -11.61 13.51
C TRP A 125 12.56 -11.86 13.05
N VAL A 126 12.38 -12.24 11.78
CA VAL A 126 11.08 -12.62 11.20
C VAL A 126 11.01 -14.14 11.13
N GLY A 127 10.23 -14.75 12.01
CA GLY A 127 10.07 -16.18 12.07
C GLY A 127 8.80 -16.60 12.80
N ARG A 128 8.49 -17.89 12.76
CA ARG A 128 7.21 -18.45 13.28
C ARG A 128 6.92 -18.12 14.75
N THR A 129 7.93 -17.84 15.56
CA THR A 129 7.79 -17.50 16.98
C THR A 129 7.79 -15.99 17.26
N THR A 130 8.24 -15.17 16.31
CA THR A 130 8.37 -13.71 16.45
C THR A 130 7.33 -12.93 15.65
N THR A 131 6.53 -13.61 14.85
CA THR A 131 5.44 -13.02 14.08
C THR A 131 4.12 -13.73 14.29
N ASP A 132 3.03 -12.98 14.33
CA ASP A 132 1.66 -13.48 14.40
C ASP A 132 0.78 -12.76 13.36
N PHE A 133 -0.30 -13.42 12.91
CA PHE A 133 -1.36 -12.75 12.15
C PHE A 133 -2.40 -12.18 13.10
N ILE A 134 -2.78 -10.92 12.88
CA ILE A 134 -3.71 -10.19 13.73
C ILE A 134 -4.68 -9.36 12.89
N LYS A 135 -5.91 -9.19 13.37
CA LYS A 135 -6.87 -8.29 12.71
C LYS A 135 -6.54 -6.84 13.04
N ALA A 136 -6.65 -5.95 12.05
CA ALA A 136 -6.34 -4.53 12.20
C ALA A 136 -7.10 -3.86 13.35
N GLY A 137 -8.37 -4.24 13.55
CA GLY A 137 -9.22 -3.73 14.63
C GLY A 137 -9.18 -4.51 15.93
N LEU A 138 -8.22 -5.43 16.14
CA LEU A 138 -8.13 -6.17 17.40
C LEU A 138 -7.61 -5.28 18.53
N ASN A 139 -8.15 -5.48 19.74
CA ASN A 139 -7.65 -4.92 20.99
C ASN A 139 -7.06 -6.05 21.85
N PRO A 140 -5.73 -6.30 21.76
CA PRO A 140 -5.12 -7.46 22.43
C PRO A 140 -5.04 -7.32 23.96
N ASP A 141 -4.95 -6.10 24.49
CA ASP A 141 -4.50 -5.87 25.88
C ASP A 141 -5.49 -5.04 26.72
N LYS A 142 -6.74 -4.89 26.26
CA LYS A 142 -7.79 -4.02 26.86
C LYS A 142 -7.44 -2.52 26.95
N ALA A 143 -6.21 -2.14 26.60
CA ALA A 143 -5.69 -0.78 26.63
C ALA A 143 -6.04 0.06 25.38
N GLY A 144 -6.67 -0.56 24.37
CA GLY A 144 -7.07 0.14 23.15
C GLY A 144 -6.83 -0.70 21.89
N PHE A 145 -7.20 -0.15 20.74
CA PHE A 145 -6.96 -0.80 19.45
C PHE A 145 -5.46 -0.94 19.18
N LEU A 146 -5.06 -2.04 18.55
CA LEU A 146 -3.66 -2.28 18.15
C LEU A 146 -3.11 -1.15 17.28
N ILE A 147 -3.94 -0.65 16.36
CA ILE A 147 -3.68 0.55 15.59
C ILE A 147 -4.51 1.67 16.23
N PRO A 148 -3.89 2.65 16.91
CA PRO A 148 -4.61 3.71 17.61
C PRO A 148 -5.50 4.53 16.66
N ILE A 149 -6.80 4.57 16.94
CA ILE A 149 -7.79 5.24 16.09
C ILE A 149 -7.58 6.76 16.03
N PRO A 150 -7.33 7.48 17.15
CA PRO A 150 -7.16 8.93 17.11
C PRO A 150 -6.02 9.36 16.20
N GLU A 151 -4.96 8.57 16.11
CA GLU A 151 -3.75 8.84 15.33
C GLU A 151 -3.79 8.22 13.92
N HIS A 152 -4.51 7.12 13.73
CA HIS A 152 -4.53 6.39 12.45
C HIS A 152 -5.93 5.85 12.10
N PRO A 153 -6.90 6.72 11.79
CA PRO A 153 -8.31 6.34 11.61
C PRO A 153 -8.60 5.63 10.27
N TRP A 154 -7.66 5.61 9.34
CA TRP A 154 -7.88 5.22 7.94
C TRP A 154 -8.24 3.74 7.73
N HIS A 155 -7.94 2.89 8.71
CA HIS A 155 -8.26 1.45 8.67
C HIS A 155 -9.67 1.13 9.24
N MET A 156 -10.43 2.12 9.73
CA MET A 156 -11.62 1.90 10.58
C MET A 156 -12.77 1.14 9.91
N ASN A 157 -12.89 1.18 8.60
CA ASN A 157 -13.88 0.36 7.89
C ASN A 157 -13.34 -0.99 7.40
N ALA A 158 -12.08 -1.29 7.70
CA ALA A 158 -11.34 -2.48 7.32
C ALA A 158 -10.78 -3.22 8.56
N THR A 159 -11.47 -3.15 9.71
CA THR A 159 -11.02 -3.72 11.00
C THR A 159 -10.82 -5.24 10.97
N HIS A 160 -11.47 -5.94 10.03
CA HIS A 160 -11.31 -7.38 9.83
C HIS A 160 -10.17 -7.76 8.88
N SER A 161 -9.51 -6.78 8.23
CA SER A 161 -8.30 -7.03 7.43
C SER A 161 -7.18 -7.57 8.32
N TYR A 162 -6.33 -8.41 7.73
CA TYR A 162 -5.21 -9.02 8.43
C TYR A 162 -3.94 -8.19 8.28
N CYS A 163 -3.20 -8.11 9.38
CA CYS A 163 -1.85 -7.59 9.46
C CYS A 163 -0.90 -8.69 9.95
N LEU A 164 0.36 -8.60 9.53
CA LEU A 164 1.47 -9.24 10.19
C LEU A 164 1.89 -8.37 11.38
N MET A 165 1.97 -8.97 12.56
CA MET A 165 2.55 -8.34 13.75
C MET A 165 3.90 -8.98 14.03
N ALA A 166 4.97 -8.20 13.96
CA ALA A 166 6.30 -8.61 14.37
C ALA A 166 6.63 -8.03 15.77
N LYS A 167 7.12 -8.88 16.67
CA LYS A 167 7.54 -8.49 18.02
C LYS A 167 8.93 -7.87 17.95
N LEU A 168 9.09 -6.65 18.50
CA LEU A 168 10.39 -5.97 18.60
C LEU A 168 11.06 -6.27 19.95
N PRO A 169 12.42 -6.23 20.04
CA PRO A 169 13.14 -6.58 21.27
C PRO A 169 12.81 -5.73 22.51
N ASP A 170 12.30 -4.51 22.30
CA ASP A 170 11.95 -3.55 23.35
C ASP A 170 10.47 -3.63 23.76
N GLY A 171 9.77 -4.70 23.36
CA GLY A 171 8.35 -4.89 23.65
C GLY A 171 7.41 -4.09 22.74
N ARG A 172 7.94 -3.27 21.82
CA ARG A 172 7.14 -2.66 20.75
C ARG A 172 6.70 -3.72 19.74
N ARG A 173 5.75 -3.34 18.89
CA ARG A 173 5.19 -4.18 17.83
C ARG A 173 5.28 -3.41 16.52
N LEU A 174 5.71 -4.09 15.45
CA LEU A 174 5.63 -3.59 14.09
C LEU A 174 4.41 -4.23 13.41
N ILE A 175 3.50 -3.39 12.92
CA ILE A 175 2.27 -3.82 12.24
C ILE A 175 2.41 -3.54 10.75
N VAL A 176 2.27 -4.57 9.93
CA VAL A 176 2.33 -4.47 8.47
C VAL A 176 1.05 -5.05 7.88
N PRO A 177 0.25 -4.28 7.12
CA PRO A 177 -0.91 -4.83 6.41
C PRO A 177 -0.49 -5.99 5.51
N CYS A 178 -1.20 -7.12 5.56
CA CYS A 178 -0.79 -8.30 4.77
C CYS A 178 -0.80 -8.03 3.25
N ILE A 179 -1.69 -7.17 2.78
CA ILE A 179 -1.75 -6.78 1.36
C ILE A 179 -0.50 -6.02 0.92
N GLU A 180 0.12 -5.22 1.79
CA GLU A 180 1.41 -4.56 1.48
C GLU A 180 2.53 -5.60 1.31
N LEU A 181 2.56 -6.66 2.11
CA LEU A 181 3.52 -7.76 1.92
C LEU A 181 3.30 -8.49 0.59
N ILE A 182 2.04 -8.76 0.23
CA ILE A 182 1.67 -9.38 -1.04
C ILE A 182 2.09 -8.49 -2.21
N ARG A 183 1.87 -7.17 -2.09
CA ARG A 183 2.32 -6.20 -3.09
C ARG A 183 3.83 -6.27 -3.32
N PHE A 184 4.63 -6.28 -2.26
CA PHE A 184 6.08 -6.41 -2.40
C PHE A 184 6.48 -7.72 -3.05
N TYR A 185 5.85 -8.84 -2.67
CA TYR A 185 6.12 -10.14 -3.27
C TYR A 185 5.90 -10.14 -4.79
N PHE A 186 4.76 -9.62 -5.27
CA PHE A 186 4.50 -9.55 -6.71
C PHE A 186 5.39 -8.52 -7.42
N GLY A 187 5.67 -7.38 -6.78
CA GLY A 187 6.57 -6.36 -7.36
C GLY A 187 8.05 -6.80 -7.45
N SER A 188 8.51 -7.72 -6.61
CA SER A 188 9.88 -8.24 -6.65
C SER A 188 10.06 -9.49 -7.52
N SER A 189 8.97 -10.20 -7.83
CA SER A 189 9.02 -11.48 -8.57
C SER A 189 9.21 -11.31 -10.09
N GLU A 190 9.19 -10.08 -10.59
CA GLU A 190 9.41 -9.78 -12.02
C GLU A 190 10.89 -9.47 -12.35
N VAL A 191 11.78 -9.46 -11.36
CA VAL A 191 13.23 -9.31 -11.55
C VAL A 191 13.93 -10.62 -11.22
N ASP A 192 13.83 -11.58 -12.13
CA ASP A 192 14.73 -12.74 -12.17
C ASP A 192 15.12 -13.01 -13.64
N PRO A 193 16.24 -12.45 -14.16
CA PRO A 193 16.68 -12.66 -15.54
C PRO A 193 17.47 -13.95 -15.78
N GLU A 194 17.69 -14.80 -14.78
CA GLU A 194 18.61 -15.93 -14.90
C GLU A 194 17.99 -17.28 -14.53
N PHE A 195 17.01 -17.74 -15.32
CA PHE A 195 16.81 -19.18 -15.52
C PHE A 195 16.36 -19.47 -16.96
N GLY A 196 17.32 -19.31 -17.88
CA GLY A 196 17.25 -19.84 -19.24
C GLY A 196 18.10 -21.11 -19.37
N THR A 197 17.41 -22.26 -19.37
CA THR A 197 17.75 -23.53 -20.06
C THR A 197 19.19 -24.04 -20.09
N GLY A 198 19.41 -25.23 -19.53
CA GLY A 198 20.54 -26.08 -19.91
C GLY A 198 20.51 -27.42 -19.19
N VAL A 199 20.28 -28.48 -19.96
CA VAL A 199 20.46 -29.91 -19.61
C VAL A 199 21.89 -30.17 -19.15
#